data_AF-A0A5E4ABY2-F1
#
_entry.id   AF-A0A5E4ABY2-F1
#
_cell.length_a   1.000
_cell.length_b   1.000
_cell.length_c   1.000
_cell.angle_alpha   90.00
_cell.angle_beta   90.00
_cell.angle_gamma   90.00
#
_symmetry.space_group_name_H-M   'P 1'
#
loop_
_entity.id
_entity.type
_entity.pdbx_description
1 polymer ?
#
loop_
_entity_poly.entity_id
_entity_poly.type
_entity_poly.pdbx_seq_one_letter_code
_entity_poly.pdbx_strand_id
1 'polypeptide(L)'
;MVFDMLDWNAMGEIGFEQFYMLVCILLSHQNHLEEQFMYRHSRPVFDLLDLDGDLKISPDNFCMYRFLFNIEKQELKELFHDFDITGDHRLNYKEFKLYTIFSTDKSQNKGKEKKNLKLKSTLMKKVFQQVGMSHKSLLEKNEIQK
;
A
#
# COMPACT_ATOMS: atom_id res chain seq x y z
N MET A 1 -6.90 20.82 -8.37
CA MET A 1 -5.83 19.80 -8.38
C MET A 1 -5.60 19.14 -7.03
N VAL A 2 -5.36 19.85 -5.91
CA VAL A 2 -5.27 19.21 -4.56
C VAL A 2 -6.63 19.14 -3.85
N PHE A 3 -7.48 20.15 -4.05
CA PHE A 3 -8.84 20.14 -3.52
C PHE A 3 -9.64 18.94 -4.06
N ASP A 4 -9.63 18.75 -5.38
CA ASP A 4 -10.31 17.63 -6.06
C ASP A 4 -9.81 16.26 -5.61
N MET A 5 -8.57 16.17 -5.11
CA MET A 5 -8.02 14.94 -4.52
C MET A 5 -8.61 14.64 -3.14
N LEU A 6 -9.15 15.64 -2.46
CA LEU A 6 -9.64 15.56 -1.08
C LEU A 6 -11.15 15.61 -1.00
N ASP A 7 -11.80 16.22 -1.99
CA ASP A 7 -13.23 16.15 -2.26
C ASP A 7 -13.58 14.80 -2.95
N TRP A 8 -13.20 13.68 -2.31
CA TRP A 8 -13.42 12.32 -2.83
C TRP A 8 -14.90 11.93 -3.03
N ASN A 9 -15.82 12.73 -2.48
CA ASN A 9 -17.27 12.59 -2.62
C ASN A 9 -17.85 13.55 -3.66
N ALA A 10 -17.01 14.38 -4.29
CA ALA A 10 -17.35 15.33 -5.35
C ALA A 10 -18.50 16.29 -4.95
N MET A 11 -18.53 16.70 -3.69
CA MET A 11 -19.57 17.59 -3.15
C MET A 11 -19.19 19.07 -3.30
N GLY A 12 -17.97 19.36 -3.76
CA GLY A 12 -17.43 20.72 -3.79
C GLY A 12 -17.02 21.24 -2.41
N GLU A 13 -16.94 20.36 -1.41
CA GLU A 13 -16.55 20.67 -0.05
C GLU A 13 -15.67 19.57 0.56
N ILE A 14 -14.77 19.97 1.46
CA ILE A 14 -13.97 19.03 2.23
C ILE A 14 -14.55 19.01 3.65
N GLY A 15 -15.17 17.90 4.01
CA GLY A 15 -15.65 17.66 5.37
C GLY A 15 -14.51 17.59 6.37
N PHE A 16 -14.83 17.75 7.67
CA PHE A 16 -13.83 17.77 8.74
C PHE A 16 -12.94 16.51 8.74
N GLU A 17 -13.52 15.33 8.50
CA GLU A 17 -12.76 14.07 8.47
C GLU A 17 -11.74 14.02 7.33
N GLN A 18 -12.11 14.46 6.12
CA GLN A 18 -11.21 14.55 4.97
C GLN A 18 -10.07 15.55 5.25
N PHE A 19 -10.42 16.70 5.81
CA PHE A 19 -9.46 17.72 6.20
C PHE A 19 -8.50 17.21 7.29
N TYR A 20 -9.03 16.58 8.34
CA TYR A 20 -8.26 16.01 9.44
C TYR A 20 -7.27 14.95 8.94
N MET A 21 -7.74 14.04 8.08
CA MET A 21 -6.90 13.02 7.46
C MET A 21 -5.74 13.63 6.66
N LEU A 22 -6.00 14.67 5.85
CA LEU A 22 -4.94 15.39 5.15
C LEU A 22 -3.93 15.98 6.14
N VAL A 23 -4.39 16.69 7.18
CA VAL A 23 -3.49 17.28 8.17
C VAL A 23 -2.62 16.21 8.82
N CYS A 24 -3.18 15.06 9.18
CA CYS A 24 -2.42 13.93 9.72
C CYS A 24 -1.38 13.39 8.74
N ILE A 25 -1.72 13.27 7.46
CA ILE A 25 -0.78 12.84 6.41
C ILE A 25 0.37 13.84 6.29
N LEU A 26 0.07 15.14 6.21
CA LEU A 26 1.09 16.19 6.09
C LEU A 26 2.01 16.25 7.32
N LEU A 27 1.46 16.08 8.53
CA LEU A 27 2.24 15.97 9.76
C LEU A 27 3.10 14.70 9.77
N SER A 28 2.61 13.59 9.24
CA SER A 28 3.42 12.37 9.11
C SER A 28 4.58 12.59 8.14
N HIS A 29 4.34 13.29 7.03
CA HIS A 29 5.35 13.61 6.03
C HIS A 29 6.43 14.57 6.58
N GLN A 30 6.01 15.65 7.24
CA GLN A 30 6.95 16.59 7.87
C GLN A 30 7.86 15.91 8.92
N ASN A 31 7.38 14.86 9.57
CA ASN A 31 8.11 14.14 10.62
C ASN A 31 8.77 12.84 10.14
N HIS A 32 8.73 12.52 8.84
CA HIS A 32 9.26 11.28 8.26
C HIS A 32 8.66 10.00 8.89
N LEU A 33 7.34 10.02 9.12
CA LEU A 33 6.55 8.94 9.72
C LEU A 33 5.51 8.35 8.76
N GLU A 34 5.63 8.60 7.44
CA GLU A 34 4.66 8.22 6.41
C GLU A 34 4.40 6.72 6.41
N GLU A 35 5.44 5.89 6.47
CA GLU A 35 5.30 4.43 6.52
C GLU A 35 4.54 3.98 7.78
N GLN A 36 4.88 4.54 8.95
CA GLN A 36 4.19 4.21 10.20
C GLN A 36 2.73 4.65 10.18
N PHE A 37 2.48 5.82 9.59
CA PHE A 37 1.15 6.35 9.40
C PHE A 37 0.32 5.43 8.49
N MET A 38 0.85 5.05 7.32
CA MET A 38 0.20 4.12 6.40
C MET A 38 -0.11 2.77 7.05
N TYR A 39 0.78 2.24 7.90
CA TYR A 39 0.51 0.99 8.62
C TYR A 39 -0.62 1.15 9.65
N ARG A 40 -0.54 2.15 10.54
CA ARG A 40 -1.54 2.36 11.60
C ARG A 40 -2.89 2.80 11.06
N HIS A 41 -2.92 3.52 9.96
CA HIS A 41 -4.12 4.07 9.31
C HIS A 41 -4.37 3.42 7.94
N SER A 42 -3.99 2.14 7.79
CA SER A 42 -4.05 1.44 6.49
C SER A 42 -5.42 1.43 5.85
N ARG A 43 -6.52 1.35 6.61
CA ARG A 43 -7.86 1.39 6.01
C ARG A 43 -8.23 2.78 5.47
N PRO A 44 -8.18 3.87 6.26
CA PRO A 44 -8.40 5.21 5.74
C PRO A 44 -7.48 5.58 4.56
N VAL A 45 -6.21 5.18 4.60
CA VAL A 45 -5.28 5.41 3.48
C VAL A 45 -5.67 4.59 2.26
N PHE A 46 -6.09 3.34 2.43
CA PHE A 46 -6.59 2.53 1.30
C PHE A 46 -7.78 3.19 0.63
N ASP A 47 -8.76 3.61 1.43
CA ASP A 47 -9.99 4.25 0.92
C ASP A 47 -9.66 5.59 0.23
N LEU A 48 -8.66 6.35 0.71
CA LEU A 48 -8.16 7.56 0.03
C LEU A 48 -7.49 7.27 -1.32
N LEU A 49 -6.80 6.13 -1.45
CA LEU A 49 -6.10 5.71 -2.67
C LEU A 49 -7.02 5.00 -3.67
N ASP A 50 -8.21 4.55 -3.27
CA ASP A 50 -9.20 3.92 -4.12
C ASP A 50 -10.14 4.95 -4.76
N LEU A 51 -9.60 5.74 -5.70
CA LEU A 51 -10.34 6.82 -6.37
C LEU A 51 -11.57 6.36 -7.12
N ASP A 52 -11.53 5.15 -7.68
CA ASP A 52 -12.61 4.60 -8.51
C ASP A 52 -13.70 3.93 -7.64
N GLY A 53 -13.43 3.70 -6.36
CA GLY A 53 -14.31 3.00 -5.43
C GLY A 53 -14.51 1.52 -5.79
N ASP A 54 -13.61 0.93 -6.56
CA ASP A 54 -13.70 -0.46 -7.02
C ASP A 54 -13.09 -1.47 -6.03
N LEU A 55 -12.74 -0.99 -4.83
CA LEU A 55 -12.09 -1.71 -3.74
C LEU A 55 -10.69 -2.22 -4.13
N LYS A 56 -10.03 -1.54 -5.06
CA LYS A 56 -8.68 -1.85 -5.52
C LYS A 56 -7.89 -0.59 -5.86
N ILE A 57 -6.64 -0.55 -5.45
CA ILE A 57 -5.75 0.56 -5.80
C ILE A 57 -5.06 0.23 -7.12
N SER A 58 -5.32 1.02 -8.16
CA SER A 58 -4.62 0.94 -9.44
C SER A 58 -3.24 1.65 -9.37
N PRO A 59 -2.30 1.34 -10.27
CA PRO A 59 -1.05 2.07 -10.38
C PRO A 59 -1.25 3.58 -10.60
N ASP A 60 -2.28 3.98 -11.35
CA ASP A 60 -2.59 5.39 -11.62
C ASP A 60 -3.11 6.09 -10.37
N ASN A 61 -4.01 5.45 -9.62
CA ASN A 61 -4.55 6.00 -8.37
C ASN A 61 -3.40 6.24 -7.38
N PHE A 62 -2.52 5.25 -7.24
CA PHE A 62 -1.37 5.38 -6.36
C PHE A 62 -0.38 6.44 -6.87
N CYS A 63 -0.14 6.51 -8.18
CA CYS A 63 0.74 7.50 -8.80
C CYS A 63 0.31 8.94 -8.51
N MET A 64 -0.99 9.20 -8.42
CA MET A 64 -1.55 10.50 -8.07
C MET A 64 -1.21 10.95 -6.65
N TYR A 65 -1.26 10.04 -5.67
CA TYR A 65 -1.12 10.37 -4.25
C TYR A 65 0.24 10.01 -3.64
N ARG A 66 1.13 9.33 -4.37
CA ARG A 66 2.43 8.85 -3.83
C ARG A 66 3.27 9.94 -3.16
N PHE A 67 3.13 11.19 -3.60
CA PHE A 67 3.87 12.33 -3.06
C PHE A 67 3.49 12.65 -1.61
N LEU A 68 2.28 12.29 -1.17
CA LEU A 68 1.84 12.47 0.22
C LEU A 68 2.56 11.53 1.19
N PHE A 69 3.08 10.42 0.69
CA PHE A 69 3.70 9.36 1.48
C PHE A 69 5.21 9.22 1.22
N ASN A 70 5.79 10.17 0.48
CA ASN A 70 7.21 10.16 0.09
C ASN A 70 7.64 8.85 -0.62
N ILE A 71 6.78 8.31 -1.50
CA ILE A 71 7.06 7.07 -2.24
C ILE A 71 7.56 7.41 -3.65
N GLU A 72 8.71 6.84 -4.03
CA GLU A 72 9.28 7.05 -5.35
C GLU A 72 8.57 6.23 -6.45
N LYS A 73 8.64 6.70 -7.70
CA LYS A 73 8.05 5.97 -8.85
C LYS A 73 8.62 4.56 -9.03
N GLN A 74 9.88 4.34 -8.67
CA GLN A 74 10.52 3.04 -8.80
C GLN A 74 10.01 2.07 -7.72
N GLU A 75 9.88 2.54 -6.49
CA GLU A 75 9.30 1.78 -5.37
C GLU A 75 7.86 1.37 -5.66
N LEU A 76 7.11 2.20 -6.40
CA LEU A 76 5.76 1.86 -6.86
C LEU A 76 5.74 0.61 -7.74
N LYS A 77 6.66 0.48 -8.70
CA LYS A 77 6.70 -0.69 -9.59
C LYS A 77 7.02 -1.96 -8.81
N GLU A 78 7.98 -1.86 -7.88
CA GLU A 78 8.38 -2.96 -7.02
C GLU A 78 7.24 -3.37 -6.08
N LEU A 79 6.48 -2.40 -5.55
CA LEU A 79 5.29 -2.63 -4.74
C LEU A 79 4.28 -3.52 -5.45
N PHE A 80 3.83 -3.13 -6.65
CA PHE A 80 2.82 -3.91 -7.36
C PHE A 80 3.37 -5.28 -7.78
N HIS A 81 4.62 -5.36 -8.24
CA HIS A 81 5.25 -6.64 -8.56
C HIS A 81 5.27 -7.63 -7.38
N ASP A 82 5.62 -7.13 -6.20
CA ASP A 82 5.86 -7.96 -5.01
C ASP A 82 4.59 -8.33 -4.25
N PHE A 83 3.58 -7.46 -4.26
CA PHE A 83 2.41 -7.58 -3.40
C PHE A 83 1.10 -7.84 -4.15
N ASP A 84 1.07 -7.73 -5.48
CA ASP A 84 -0.03 -8.24 -6.31
C ASP A 84 -0.01 -9.78 -6.29
N ILE A 85 -0.79 -10.34 -5.38
CA ILE A 85 -0.94 -11.76 -5.14
C ILE A 85 -2.01 -12.33 -6.07
N THR A 86 -3.07 -11.57 -6.34
CA THR A 86 -4.16 -11.91 -7.25
C THR A 86 -3.75 -11.94 -8.72
N GLY A 87 -2.73 -11.19 -9.10
CA GLY A 87 -2.24 -11.08 -10.48
C GLY A 87 -3.14 -10.23 -11.37
N ASP A 88 -3.95 -9.34 -10.79
CA ASP A 88 -4.87 -8.46 -11.51
C ASP A 88 -4.31 -7.05 -11.74
N HIS A 89 -3.02 -6.85 -11.43
CA HIS A 89 -2.30 -5.59 -11.59
C HIS A 89 -2.87 -4.43 -10.76
N ARG A 90 -3.66 -4.75 -9.74
CA ARG A 90 -4.19 -3.82 -8.75
C ARG A 90 -3.90 -4.37 -7.35
N LEU A 91 -4.04 -3.54 -6.32
CA LEU A 91 -3.92 -4.01 -4.94
C LEU A 91 -5.27 -3.97 -4.26
N ASN A 92 -5.77 -5.13 -3.83
CA ASN A 92 -6.89 -5.18 -2.91
C ASN A 92 -6.43 -4.82 -1.47
N TYR A 93 -7.38 -4.58 -0.56
CA TYR A 93 -7.05 -4.16 0.80
C TYR A 93 -6.11 -5.11 1.56
N LYS A 94 -6.20 -6.43 1.34
CA LYS A 94 -5.32 -7.40 2.02
C LYS A 94 -3.88 -7.28 1.52
N GLU A 95 -3.70 -7.11 0.23
CA GLU A 95 -2.39 -6.93 -0.41
C GLU A 95 -1.77 -5.59 -0.03
N PHE A 96 -2.55 -4.51 -0.06
CA PHE A 96 -2.11 -3.20 0.40
C PHE A 96 -1.73 -3.22 1.89
N LYS A 97 -2.53 -3.83 2.75
CA LYS A 97 -2.21 -3.97 4.18
C LYS A 97 -0.94 -4.78 4.41
N LEU A 98 -0.67 -5.77 3.56
CA LEU A 98 0.57 -6.52 3.62
C LEU A 98 1.77 -5.63 3.30
N TYR A 99 1.68 -4.81 2.25
CA TYR A 99 2.70 -3.83 1.92
C TYR A 99 3.00 -2.90 3.11
N THR A 100 1.99 -2.31 3.75
CA THR A 100 2.23 -1.35 4.84
C THR A 100 2.94 -1.97 6.05
N ILE A 101 2.68 -3.25 6.34
CA ILE A 101 3.43 -4.02 7.34
C ILE A 101 4.91 -4.11 6.95
N PHE A 102 5.22 -4.46 5.70
CA PHE A 102 6.60 -4.60 5.24
C PHE A 102 7.39 -3.30 5.18
N SER A 103 6.75 -2.21 4.75
CA SER A 103 7.40 -0.90 4.69
C SER A 103 7.86 -0.46 6.08
N THR A 104 6.99 -0.57 7.10
CA THR A 104 7.37 -0.21 8.48
C THR A 104 8.50 -1.04 9.07
N ASP A 105 8.58 -2.33 8.75
CA ASP A 105 9.66 -3.22 9.22
C ASP A 105 11.01 -2.90 8.56
N LYS A 106 11.01 -2.38 7.32
CA LYS A 106 12.21 -1.94 6.59
C LYS A 106 12.86 -0.73 7.26
N SER A 107 12.05 0.23 7.72
CA SER A 107 12.55 1.43 8.41
C SER A 107 13.05 1.19 9.84
N GLN A 108 12.47 0.23 10.56
CA GLN A 108 12.84 -0.07 11.95
C GLN A 108 14.04 -1.03 12.09
N ASN A 109 14.35 -1.86 11.08
CA ASN A 109 15.35 -2.92 11.20
C ASN A 109 16.26 -3.03 9.96
N LYS A 110 17.14 -2.05 9.72
CA LYS A 110 18.17 -2.08 8.65
C LYS A 110 19.23 -3.22 8.75
N GLY A 111 19.06 -4.21 9.64
CA GLY A 111 20.04 -5.29 9.88
C GLY A 111 19.46 -6.71 9.97
N LYS A 112 18.19 -6.95 9.62
CA LYS A 112 17.52 -8.27 9.80
C LYS A 112 16.81 -8.78 8.53
N GLU A 113 17.45 -8.66 7.38
CA GLU A 113 16.91 -9.08 6.07
C GLU A 113 16.34 -10.52 6.08
N LYS A 114 17.02 -11.48 6.72
CA LYS A 114 16.55 -12.88 6.79
C LYS A 114 15.25 -13.06 7.58
N LYS A 115 15.00 -12.25 8.61
CA LYS A 115 13.74 -12.31 9.39
C LYS A 115 12.59 -11.69 8.59
N ASN A 116 12.86 -10.58 7.90
CA ASN A 116 11.87 -9.91 7.03
C ASN A 116 11.46 -10.82 5.87
N LEU A 117 12.39 -11.55 5.25
CA LEU A 117 12.07 -12.53 4.19
C LEU A 117 11.18 -13.68 4.69
N LYS A 118 11.49 -14.24 5.87
CA LYS A 118 10.69 -15.31 6.46
C LYS A 118 9.28 -14.84 6.84
N LEU A 119 9.17 -13.64 7.42
CA LEU A 119 7.88 -13.01 7.73
C LEU A 119 7.08 -12.73 6.46
N LYS A 120 7.73 -12.20 5.39
CA LYS A 120 7.13 -11.98 4.05
C LYS A 120 6.55 -13.27 3.50
N SER A 121 7.36 -14.31 3.41
CA SER A 121 6.89 -15.60 2.90
C SER A 121 5.72 -16.18 3.71
N THR A 122 5.70 -15.99 5.03
CA THR A 122 4.65 -16.53 5.92
C THR A 122 3.35 -15.76 5.77
N LEU A 123 3.41 -14.43 5.74
CA LEU A 123 2.22 -13.59 5.58
C LEU A 123 1.64 -13.70 4.17
N MET A 124 2.50 -13.70 3.14
CA MET A 124 2.08 -13.94 1.75
C MET A 124 1.27 -15.25 1.68
N LYS A 125 1.80 -16.38 2.19
CA LYS A 125 1.09 -17.67 2.21
C LYS A 125 -0.29 -17.59 2.88
N LYS A 126 -0.43 -16.84 3.97
CA LYS A 126 -1.73 -16.64 4.64
C LYS A 126 -2.70 -15.86 3.75
N VAL A 127 -2.23 -14.81 3.09
CA VAL A 127 -3.05 -14.03 2.15
C VAL A 127 -3.47 -14.90 0.97
N PHE A 128 -2.56 -15.67 0.36
CA PHE A 128 -2.88 -16.63 -0.71
C PHE A 128 -4.04 -17.58 -0.33
N GLN A 129 -3.98 -18.18 0.86
CA GLN A 129 -5.04 -19.06 1.36
C GLN A 129 -6.38 -18.34 1.51
N GLN A 130 -6.37 -17.09 1.97
CA GLN A 130 -7.58 -16.29 2.19
C GLN A 130 -8.17 -15.67 0.92
N VAL A 131 -7.38 -15.61 -0.16
CA VAL A 131 -7.81 -15.05 -1.45
C VAL A 131 -8.18 -16.16 -2.44
N GLY A 132 -8.07 -17.44 -2.03
CA GLY A 132 -8.51 -18.58 -2.85
C GLY A 132 -7.61 -18.89 -4.05
N MET A 133 -6.38 -18.37 -4.06
CA MET A 133 -5.42 -18.53 -5.15
C MET A 133 -4.63 -19.85 -5.00
N SER A 134 -4.50 -20.62 -6.09
CA SER A 134 -3.82 -21.93 -6.10
C SER A 134 -2.31 -21.82 -5.90
N HIS A 135 -1.72 -22.80 -5.20
CA HIS A 135 -0.32 -22.89 -4.76
C HIS A 135 0.73 -22.88 -5.90
N LYS A 136 0.30 -22.93 -7.17
CA LYS A 136 1.15 -23.06 -8.37
C LYS A 136 1.87 -21.76 -8.74
N SER A 137 1.27 -20.59 -8.48
CA SER A 137 1.88 -19.28 -8.78
C SER A 137 3.08 -18.94 -7.89
N LEU A 138 3.25 -19.64 -6.77
CA LEU A 138 4.36 -19.44 -5.83
C LEU A 138 5.69 -20.03 -6.34
N LEU A 139 5.65 -21.04 -7.21
CA LEU A 139 6.86 -21.69 -7.75
C LEU A 139 7.41 -20.89 -8.93
N GLU A 140 6.54 -20.38 -9.80
CA GLU A 140 6.95 -19.56 -10.94
C GLU A 140 7.61 -18.23 -10.53
N LYS A 141 7.14 -17.57 -9.44
CA LYS A 141 7.78 -16.34 -8.94
C LYS A 141 9.13 -16.56 -8.24
N ASN A 142 9.42 -17.76 -7.73
CA ASN A 142 10.69 -18.07 -7.05
C ASN A 142 11.78 -18.62 -8.01
N GLU A 143 11.40 -19.07 -9.21
CA GLU A 143 12.35 -19.58 -10.22
C GLU A 143 13.02 -18.47 -11.05
N ILE A 144 12.48 -17.24 -11.05
CA ILE A 144 13.00 -16.11 -11.84
C ILE A 144 14.19 -15.40 -11.14
N GLN A 145 14.55 -15.82 -9.92
CA GLN A 145 15.66 -15.24 -9.13
C GLN A 145 16.87 -16.18 -8.94
N LYS A 146 17.00 -17.22 -9.76
CA LYS A 146 18.23 -18.03 -9.88
C LYS A 146 18.92 -17.77 -11.21
#